data_AF-A0A1H0TPR0-F1
#
_entry.id   AF-A0A1H0TPR0-F1
#
_cell.length_a   1.000
_cell.length_b   1.000
_cell.length_c   1.000
_cell.angle_alpha   90.00
_cell.angle_beta   90.00
_cell.angle_gamma   90.00
#
_symmetry.space_group_name_H-M   'P 1'
#
loop_
_entity.id
_entity.type
_entity.pdbx_description
1 polymer ?
#
loop_
_entity_poly.entity_id
_entity_poly.type
_entity_poly.pdbx_seq_one_letter_code
_entity_poly.pdbx_strand_id
1 'polypeptide(L)'
;MDYEVVIIGGGAAGLSAALMLTRARRSVLVVDGAEPRNAPAAHMHNYLSRDGFSPLELLKHGRAEVEGYGGEIVNDEVRGVTALDDGFAVDLSERTVRAKRLLFATGMVDEVPDNLRERWGRDVFGCPYCHGYEVRDQKLVVFGEEMKVALVRQWSDDVTHVPSVDGVEVEDDRLVAVISGGRRVPADALVYSAPVKPRDEFLLALGAETVETPAGQFVRTDDKGRTSVPGVYAAGNVTDPSAIVIVAAAQGAQAAGMINVDLLGLMPAG
;
A
#
# COMPACT_ATOMS: atom_id res chain seq x y z
N MET A 1 -23.44 18.22 3.84
CA MET A 1 -22.52 17.07 3.97
C MET A 1 -22.88 16.13 2.85
N ASP A 2 -21.98 15.96 1.90
CA ASP A 2 -22.24 15.15 0.70
C ASP A 2 -22.03 13.67 1.05
N TYR A 3 -20.98 13.39 1.84
CA TYR A 3 -20.67 12.07 2.37
C TYR A 3 -20.42 12.15 3.88
N GLU A 4 -20.61 11.04 4.60
CA GLU A 4 -20.13 10.95 5.98
C GLU A 4 -18.64 10.65 6.01
N VAL A 5 -18.16 9.83 5.06
CA VAL A 5 -16.74 9.46 4.95
C VAL A 5 -16.28 9.58 3.51
N VAL A 6 -15.14 10.25 3.31
CA VAL A 6 -14.36 10.14 2.07
C VAL A 6 -13.12 9.32 2.35
N ILE A 7 -12.89 8.30 1.53
CA ILE A 7 -11.73 7.42 1.57
C ILE A 7 -10.85 7.76 0.36
N ILE A 8 -9.59 8.08 0.62
CA ILE A 8 -8.62 8.49 -0.40
C ILE A 8 -7.67 7.31 -0.62
N GLY A 9 -7.82 6.64 -1.76
CA GLY A 9 -7.14 5.39 -2.12
C GLY A 9 -8.07 4.17 -2.08
N GLY A 10 -8.14 3.46 -3.21
CA GLY A 10 -9.00 2.30 -3.46
C GLY A 10 -8.24 0.98 -3.48
N GLY A 11 -7.11 0.89 -2.78
CA GLY A 11 -6.41 -0.38 -2.52
C GLY A 11 -7.14 -1.25 -1.49
N ALA A 12 -6.50 -2.34 -1.06
CA ALA A 12 -7.11 -3.29 -0.11
C ALA A 12 -7.53 -2.64 1.22
N ALA A 13 -6.76 -1.68 1.74
CA ALA A 13 -7.12 -0.92 2.94
C ALA A 13 -8.39 -0.09 2.74
N GLY A 14 -8.44 0.72 1.68
CA GLY A 14 -9.57 1.60 1.40
C GLY A 14 -10.85 0.84 1.07
N LEU A 15 -10.78 -0.20 0.24
CA LEU A 15 -11.95 -1.01 -0.12
C LEU A 15 -12.50 -1.80 1.08
N SER A 16 -11.61 -2.36 1.92
CA SER A 16 -12.03 -3.04 3.15
C SER A 16 -12.75 -2.10 4.11
N ALA A 17 -12.23 -0.88 4.27
CA ALA A 17 -12.87 0.15 5.08
C ALA A 17 -14.24 0.57 4.50
N ALA A 18 -14.29 0.82 3.19
CA ALA A 18 -15.51 1.20 2.48
C ALA A 18 -16.60 0.13 2.62
N LEU A 19 -16.24 -1.14 2.47
CA LEU A 19 -17.17 -2.26 2.60
C LEU A 19 -17.78 -2.32 4.00
N MET A 20 -16.97 -2.14 5.05
CA MET A 20 -17.47 -2.13 6.42
C MET A 20 -18.37 -0.92 6.71
N LEU A 21 -17.99 0.28 6.25
CA LEU A 21 -18.76 1.51 6.45
C LEU A 21 -20.09 1.52 5.69
N THR A 22 -20.10 1.07 4.43
CA THR A 22 -21.34 0.95 3.63
C THR A 22 -22.30 -0.09 4.22
N ARG A 23 -21.78 -1.22 4.74
CA ARG A 23 -22.59 -2.18 5.50
C ARG A 23 -23.11 -1.61 6.83
N ALA A 24 -22.41 -0.66 7.42
CA ALA A 24 -22.89 0.14 8.55
C ALA A 24 -23.87 1.26 8.12
N ARG A 25 -24.29 1.28 6.84
CA ARG A 25 -25.24 2.22 6.24
C ARG A 25 -24.75 3.67 6.25
N ARG A 26 -23.43 3.87 6.19
CA ARG A 26 -22.83 5.21 6.06
C ARG A 26 -22.79 5.65 4.60
N SER A 27 -22.91 6.95 4.37
CA SER A 27 -22.62 7.54 3.05
C SER A 27 -21.10 7.61 2.84
N VAL A 28 -20.58 6.87 1.85
CA VAL A 28 -19.14 6.71 1.60
C VAL A 28 -18.81 7.01 0.15
N LEU A 29 -17.77 7.83 -0.06
CA LEU A 29 -17.10 8.00 -1.36
C LEU A 29 -15.67 7.47 -1.26
N VAL A 30 -15.26 6.63 -2.21
CA VAL A 30 -13.86 6.23 -2.42
C VAL A 30 -13.33 6.98 -3.65
N VAL A 31 -12.23 7.71 -3.48
CA VAL A 31 -11.51 8.39 -4.56
C VAL A 31 -10.21 7.64 -4.80
N ASP A 32 -10.01 7.10 -6.00
CA ASP A 32 -8.86 6.24 -6.29
C ASP A 32 -8.31 6.45 -7.71
N GLY A 33 -7.01 6.75 -7.82
CA GLY A 33 -6.32 6.93 -9.10
C GLY A 33 -5.97 5.63 -9.84
N ALA A 34 -6.42 4.46 -9.35
CA ALA A 34 -6.22 3.15 -9.97
C ALA A 34 -4.75 2.71 -10.18
N GLU A 35 -3.84 3.19 -9.32
CA GLU A 35 -2.42 2.81 -9.32
C GLU A 35 -2.03 2.02 -8.05
N PRO A 36 -2.43 0.75 -7.91
CA PRO A 36 -2.05 -0.03 -6.75
C PRO A 36 -0.56 -0.38 -6.80
N ARG A 37 0.12 -0.27 -5.66
CA ARG A 37 1.58 -0.52 -5.52
C ARG A 37 2.03 -1.87 -6.09
N ASN A 38 1.22 -2.91 -5.94
CA ASN A 38 1.52 -4.26 -6.41
C ASN A 38 0.98 -4.56 -7.83
N ALA A 39 0.53 -3.56 -8.59
CA ALA A 39 0.14 -3.72 -10.00
C ALA A 39 1.21 -4.42 -10.88
N PRO A 40 2.52 -4.22 -10.68
CA PRO A 40 3.53 -4.90 -11.49
C PRO A 40 3.57 -6.42 -11.34
N ALA A 41 3.07 -6.95 -10.22
CA ALA A 41 3.02 -8.39 -9.97
C ALA A 41 1.74 -9.01 -10.57
N ALA A 42 1.90 -10.11 -11.31
CA ALA A 42 0.76 -10.84 -11.89
C ALA A 42 -0.12 -11.51 -10.82
N HIS A 43 0.50 -11.95 -9.72
CA HIS A 43 -0.14 -12.68 -8.63
C HIS A 43 0.30 -12.13 -7.27
N MET A 44 -0.61 -12.12 -6.30
CA MET A 44 -0.32 -11.84 -4.90
C MET A 44 -0.42 -13.12 -4.07
N HIS A 45 0.36 -13.21 -3.01
CA HIS A 45 0.43 -14.37 -2.12
C HIS A 45 0.17 -14.01 -0.66
N ASN A 46 -0.07 -15.03 0.17
CA ASN A 46 -0.36 -14.94 1.60
C ASN A 46 -1.66 -14.21 1.98
N TYR A 47 -2.60 -14.08 1.03
CA TYR A 47 -3.97 -13.69 1.35
C TYR A 47 -4.81 -14.96 1.47
N LEU A 48 -5.21 -15.34 2.68
CA LEU A 48 -5.98 -16.57 2.91
C LEU A 48 -7.23 -16.60 2.02
N SER A 49 -7.50 -17.73 1.35
CA SER A 49 -8.52 -17.96 0.30
C SER A 49 -8.24 -17.32 -1.07
N ARG A 50 -7.22 -16.46 -1.19
CA ARG A 50 -6.83 -15.74 -2.41
C ARG A 50 -5.32 -15.81 -2.68
N ASP A 51 -4.68 -16.89 -2.23
CA ASP A 51 -3.27 -17.12 -2.52
C ASP A 51 -3.07 -17.41 -4.02
N GLY A 52 -2.13 -16.73 -4.66
CA GLY A 52 -1.91 -16.78 -6.11
C GLY A 52 -2.95 -15.99 -6.93
N PHE A 53 -3.79 -15.17 -6.30
CA PHE A 53 -4.82 -14.40 -7.00
C PHE A 53 -4.26 -13.13 -7.65
N SER A 54 -4.89 -12.63 -8.71
CA SER A 54 -4.47 -11.36 -9.31
C SER A 54 -4.79 -10.19 -8.37
N PRO A 55 -3.85 -9.27 -8.11
CA PRO A 55 -4.13 -8.08 -7.31
C PRO A 55 -5.17 -7.17 -7.96
N LEU A 56 -5.19 -7.07 -9.30
CA LEU A 56 -6.18 -6.25 -10.01
C LEU A 56 -7.59 -6.86 -9.95
N GLU A 57 -7.71 -8.19 -10.07
CA GLU A 57 -9.01 -8.85 -9.89
C GLU A 57 -9.49 -8.77 -8.44
N LEU A 58 -8.59 -8.81 -7.43
CA LEU A 58 -8.99 -8.57 -6.04
C LEU A 58 -9.67 -7.21 -5.89
N LEU A 59 -9.05 -6.14 -6.41
CA LEU A 59 -9.60 -4.79 -6.29
C LEU A 59 -10.91 -4.65 -7.06
N LYS A 60 -11.01 -5.24 -8.25
CA LYS A 60 -12.26 -5.27 -9.03
C LYS A 60 -13.40 -5.95 -8.27
N HIS A 61 -13.15 -7.09 -7.62
CA HIS A 61 -14.15 -7.75 -6.78
C HIS A 61 -14.53 -6.89 -5.57
N GLY A 62 -13.54 -6.32 -4.86
CA GLY A 62 -13.80 -5.45 -3.71
C GLY A 62 -14.60 -4.19 -4.09
N ARG A 63 -14.32 -3.59 -5.25
CA ARG A 63 -15.09 -2.46 -5.79
C ARG A 63 -16.56 -2.85 -6.03
N ALA A 64 -16.80 -3.97 -6.69
CA ALA A 64 -18.16 -4.47 -6.93
C ALA A 64 -18.93 -4.76 -5.63
N GLU A 65 -18.25 -5.26 -4.59
CA GLU A 65 -18.86 -5.46 -3.27
C GLU A 65 -19.27 -4.13 -2.63
N VAL A 66 -18.38 -3.12 -2.63
CA VAL A 66 -18.65 -1.79 -2.06
C VAL A 66 -19.82 -1.11 -2.79
N GLU A 67 -19.80 -1.10 -4.12
CA GLU A 67 -20.88 -0.55 -4.95
C GLU A 67 -22.20 -1.28 -4.73
N GLY A 68 -22.16 -2.61 -4.53
CA GLY A 68 -23.34 -3.42 -4.20
C GLY A 68 -24.01 -3.05 -2.88
N TYR A 69 -23.28 -2.44 -1.94
CA TYR A 69 -23.82 -1.88 -0.70
C TYR A 69 -24.10 -0.35 -0.78
N GLY A 70 -23.99 0.24 -1.96
CA GLY A 70 -24.31 1.65 -2.21
C GLY A 70 -23.17 2.64 -1.95
N GLY A 71 -21.93 2.16 -1.79
CA GLY A 71 -20.75 3.04 -1.80
C GLY A 71 -20.49 3.59 -3.19
N GLU A 72 -20.10 4.86 -3.27
CA GLU A 72 -19.68 5.48 -4.52
C GLU A 72 -18.16 5.34 -4.66
N ILE A 73 -17.68 4.97 -5.86
CA ILE A 73 -16.26 4.94 -6.16
C ILE A 73 -16.01 5.72 -7.44
N VAL A 74 -15.07 6.66 -7.39
CA VAL A 74 -14.67 7.45 -8.55
C VAL A 74 -13.21 7.19 -8.90
N ASN A 75 -12.92 7.10 -10.19
CA ASN A 75 -11.57 7.12 -10.70
C ASN A 75 -11.15 8.59 -10.86
N ASP A 76 -10.49 9.13 -9.84
CA ASP A 76 -10.04 10.52 -9.78
C ASP A 76 -8.89 10.62 -8.78
N GLU A 77 -8.21 11.77 -8.77
CA GLU A 77 -7.17 12.12 -7.83
C GLU A 77 -7.61 13.28 -6.93
N VAL A 78 -7.29 13.18 -5.64
CA VAL A 78 -7.47 14.30 -4.73
C VAL A 78 -6.40 15.35 -4.99
N ARG A 79 -6.81 16.59 -5.20
CA ARG A 79 -5.93 17.74 -5.48
C ARG A 79 -5.76 18.66 -4.28
N GLY A 80 -6.69 18.59 -3.33
CA GLY A 80 -6.70 19.44 -2.15
C GLY A 80 -7.58 18.85 -1.05
N VAL A 81 -7.15 19.07 0.20
CA VAL A 81 -7.96 18.76 1.38
C VAL A 81 -7.88 19.94 2.33
N THR A 82 -9.05 20.45 2.74
CA THR A 82 -9.16 21.60 3.64
C THR A 82 -10.04 21.24 4.83
N ALA A 83 -9.54 21.49 6.05
CA ALA A 83 -10.35 21.38 7.27
C ALA A 83 -11.40 22.49 7.32
N LEU A 84 -12.61 22.14 7.76
CA LEU A 84 -13.75 23.04 7.97
C LEU A 84 -14.18 22.97 9.45
N ASP A 85 -15.02 23.91 9.89
CA ASP A 85 -15.57 23.89 11.25
C ASP A 85 -16.34 22.60 11.59
N ASP A 86 -16.99 22.00 10.58
CA ASP A 86 -17.73 20.74 10.70
C ASP A 86 -17.30 19.80 9.57
N GLY A 87 -16.07 19.28 9.64
CA GLY A 87 -15.53 18.25 8.74
C GLY A 87 -14.49 18.78 7.74
N PHE A 88 -14.58 18.32 6.49
CA PHE A 88 -13.53 18.53 5.49
C PHE A 88 -14.13 18.82 4.11
N ALA A 89 -13.45 19.65 3.34
CA ALA A 89 -13.61 19.77 1.89
C ALA A 89 -12.50 18.98 1.19
N VAL A 90 -12.87 18.20 0.17
CA VAL A 90 -11.96 17.41 -0.66
C VAL A 90 -12.14 17.86 -2.11
N ASP A 91 -11.07 18.42 -2.68
CA ASP A 91 -11.05 18.91 -4.05
C ASP A 91 -10.64 17.77 -4.99
N LEU A 92 -11.53 17.48 -5.93
CA LEU A 92 -11.33 16.50 -7.00
C LEU A 92 -11.06 17.23 -8.33
N SER A 93 -11.01 16.51 -9.44
CA SER A 93 -10.71 17.11 -10.73
C SER A 93 -11.76 18.12 -11.21
N GLU A 94 -13.03 17.80 -11.03
CA GLU A 94 -14.17 18.57 -11.56
C GLU A 94 -15.09 19.15 -10.46
N ARG A 95 -14.96 18.69 -9.21
CA ARG A 95 -15.83 19.10 -8.10
C ARG A 95 -15.12 19.09 -6.77
N THR A 96 -15.68 19.81 -5.80
CA THR A 96 -15.33 19.69 -4.38
C THR A 96 -16.48 18.98 -3.67
N VAL A 97 -16.14 18.03 -2.80
CA VAL A 97 -17.12 17.32 -1.94
C VAL A 97 -16.83 17.55 -0.47
N ARG A 98 -17.86 17.46 0.39
CA ARG A 98 -17.73 17.62 1.84
C ARG A 98 -17.94 16.30 2.59
N ALA A 99 -17.07 16.03 3.56
CA ALA A 99 -17.09 14.83 4.38
C ALA A 99 -16.92 15.11 5.88
N LYS A 100 -17.54 14.31 6.75
CA LYS A 100 -17.37 14.43 8.21
C LYS A 100 -16.03 13.86 8.67
N ARG A 101 -15.59 12.78 8.02
CA ARG A 101 -14.36 12.04 8.35
C ARG A 101 -13.61 11.70 7.08
N LEU A 102 -12.29 11.62 7.20
CA LEU A 102 -11.40 11.19 6.13
C LEU A 102 -10.67 9.92 6.53
N LEU A 103 -10.47 9.01 5.56
CA LEU A 103 -9.54 7.91 5.67
C LEU A 103 -8.53 7.98 4.52
N PHE A 104 -7.26 8.11 4.83
CA PHE A 104 -6.17 8.01 3.88
C PHE A 104 -5.69 6.55 3.77
N ALA A 105 -5.88 5.96 2.60
CA ALA A 105 -5.43 4.63 2.22
C ALA A 105 -4.59 4.70 0.94
N THR A 106 -3.81 5.77 0.81
CA THR A 106 -3.05 6.18 -0.39
C THR A 106 -1.83 5.31 -0.68
N GLY A 107 -1.37 4.54 0.32
CA GLY A 107 -0.25 3.62 0.16
C GLY A 107 1.11 4.34 0.10
N MET A 108 2.05 3.73 -0.61
CA MET A 108 3.40 4.24 -0.79
C MET A 108 3.96 3.84 -2.15
N VAL A 109 5.05 4.47 -2.55
CA VAL A 109 5.77 4.21 -3.80
C VAL A 109 7.13 3.59 -3.48
N ASP A 110 7.50 2.55 -4.24
CA ASP A 110 8.87 2.03 -4.26
C ASP A 110 9.71 2.85 -5.24
N GLU A 111 10.82 3.42 -4.78
CA GLU A 111 11.76 4.19 -5.63
C GLU A 111 12.67 3.23 -6.39
N VAL A 112 12.12 2.63 -7.46
CA VAL A 112 12.80 1.64 -8.28
C VAL A 112 13.60 2.34 -9.41
N PRO A 113 14.92 2.09 -9.50
CA PRO A 113 15.75 2.57 -10.60
C PRO A 113 15.24 2.16 -11.99
N ASP A 114 15.45 3.02 -12.99
CA ASP A 114 14.97 2.79 -14.37
C ASP A 114 15.44 1.45 -14.94
N ASN A 115 16.70 1.08 -14.67
CA ASN A 115 17.31 -0.18 -15.13
C ASN A 115 16.71 -1.45 -14.50
N LEU A 116 15.86 -1.33 -13.47
CA LEU A 116 15.17 -2.44 -12.81
C LEU A 116 13.66 -2.43 -13.08
N ARG A 117 13.10 -1.32 -13.56
CA ARG A 117 11.65 -1.10 -13.63
C ARG A 117 10.91 -2.11 -14.49
N GLU A 118 11.49 -2.54 -15.62
CA GLU A 118 10.87 -3.53 -16.52
C GLU A 118 10.75 -4.94 -15.92
N ARG A 119 11.56 -5.24 -14.91
CA ARG A 119 11.58 -6.54 -14.21
C ARG A 119 10.91 -6.49 -12.83
N TRP A 120 10.58 -5.29 -12.34
CA TRP A 120 9.97 -5.09 -11.02
C TRP A 120 8.62 -5.80 -10.91
N GLY A 121 8.46 -6.62 -9.87
CA GLY A 121 7.27 -7.44 -9.65
C GLY A 121 7.24 -8.75 -10.47
N ARG A 122 8.31 -9.04 -11.24
CA ARG A 122 8.49 -10.30 -11.98
C ARG A 122 9.58 -11.13 -11.30
N ASP A 123 10.83 -10.89 -11.66
CA ASP A 123 12.03 -11.53 -11.10
C ASP A 123 12.96 -10.52 -10.41
N VAL A 124 12.58 -9.24 -10.34
CA VAL A 124 13.13 -8.26 -9.40
C VAL A 124 12.03 -7.85 -8.42
N PHE A 125 12.23 -8.03 -7.12
CA PHE A 125 11.19 -7.72 -6.12
C PHE A 125 11.75 -7.40 -4.73
N GLY A 126 11.02 -6.61 -3.94
CA GLY A 126 11.45 -6.25 -2.58
C GLY A 126 11.01 -7.22 -1.48
N CYS A 127 9.84 -7.85 -1.61
CA CYS A 127 9.23 -8.67 -0.56
C CYS A 127 9.48 -10.17 -0.77
N PRO A 128 10.34 -10.85 0.03
CA PRO A 128 10.60 -12.27 -0.12
C PRO A 128 9.44 -13.14 0.35
N TYR A 129 8.63 -12.68 1.32
CA TYR A 129 7.40 -13.40 1.68
C TYR A 129 6.40 -13.46 0.51
N CYS A 130 6.45 -12.46 -0.39
CA CYS A 130 5.48 -12.30 -1.47
C CYS A 130 5.84 -13.12 -2.72
N HIS A 131 7.13 -13.35 -2.99
CA HIS A 131 7.61 -13.99 -4.24
C HIS A 131 8.65 -15.08 -4.01
N GLY A 132 9.19 -15.21 -2.80
CA GLY A 132 10.31 -16.11 -2.52
C GLY A 132 9.97 -17.58 -2.74
N TYR A 133 8.70 -17.97 -2.56
CA TYR A 133 8.28 -19.34 -2.83
C TYR A 133 8.36 -19.66 -4.33
N GLU A 134 7.97 -18.73 -5.18
CA GLU A 134 7.93 -18.90 -6.64
C GLU A 134 9.35 -19.06 -7.23
N VAL A 135 10.36 -18.46 -6.58
CA VAL A 135 11.78 -18.55 -6.98
C VAL A 135 12.64 -19.41 -6.05
N ARG A 136 12.02 -20.24 -5.21
CA ARG A 136 12.73 -21.13 -4.28
C ARG A 136 13.71 -22.06 -5.00
N ASP A 137 14.80 -22.41 -4.33
CA ASP A 137 15.87 -23.28 -4.84
C ASP A 137 16.63 -22.75 -6.08
N GLN A 138 16.39 -21.50 -6.50
CA GLN A 138 17.08 -20.84 -7.62
C GLN A 138 18.25 -19.98 -7.15
N LYS A 139 19.03 -19.42 -8.08
CA LYS A 139 20.13 -18.48 -7.78
C LYS A 139 19.57 -17.10 -7.46
N LEU A 140 19.58 -16.74 -6.18
CA LEU A 140 19.04 -15.46 -5.73
C LEU A 140 20.17 -14.47 -5.45
N VAL A 141 20.11 -13.30 -6.07
CA VAL A 141 20.93 -12.16 -5.69
C VAL A 141 20.15 -11.28 -4.73
N VAL A 142 20.78 -10.77 -3.69
CA VAL A 142 20.15 -9.88 -2.71
C VAL A 142 20.95 -8.58 -2.64
N PHE A 143 20.24 -7.46 -2.79
CA PHE A 143 20.72 -6.13 -2.45
C PHE A 143 19.89 -5.60 -1.27
N GLY A 144 20.53 -5.41 -0.12
CA GLY A 144 19.87 -4.96 1.11
C GLY A 144 20.67 -5.34 2.36
N GLU A 145 20.08 -5.13 3.53
CA GLU A 145 20.74 -5.40 4.80
C GLU A 145 21.01 -6.90 5.04
N GLU A 146 21.97 -7.22 5.91
CA GLU A 146 22.34 -8.60 6.29
C GLU A 146 21.15 -9.43 6.79
N MET A 147 20.22 -8.80 7.53
CA MET A 147 18.99 -9.47 7.96
C MET A 147 18.16 -9.98 6.77
N LYS A 148 18.10 -9.21 5.68
CA LYS A 148 17.39 -9.58 4.47
C LYS A 148 18.04 -10.78 3.79
N VAL A 149 19.36 -10.78 3.70
CA VAL A 149 20.14 -11.88 3.13
C VAL A 149 19.89 -13.17 3.92
N ALA A 150 19.98 -13.11 5.25
CA ALA A 150 19.70 -14.24 6.13
C ALA A 150 18.26 -14.75 5.97
N LEU A 151 17.29 -13.84 5.84
CA LEU A 151 15.90 -14.18 5.61
C LEU A 151 15.69 -14.89 4.26
N VAL A 152 16.30 -14.40 3.17
CA VAL A 152 16.16 -14.97 1.82
C VAL A 152 16.72 -16.40 1.75
N ARG A 153 17.72 -16.74 2.57
CA ARG A 153 18.25 -18.11 2.68
C ARG A 153 17.22 -19.16 3.12
N GLN A 154 16.07 -18.73 3.64
CA GLN A 154 14.95 -19.64 3.93
C GLN A 154 14.34 -20.26 2.66
N TRP A 155 14.49 -19.62 1.50
CA TRP A 155 13.92 -20.08 0.23
C TRP A 155 14.96 -20.68 -0.73
N SER A 156 16.25 -20.38 -0.57
CA SER A 156 17.32 -20.95 -1.39
C SER A 156 18.64 -21.00 -0.64
N ASP A 157 19.42 -22.05 -0.86
CA ASP A 157 20.81 -22.15 -0.38
C ASP A 157 21.78 -21.31 -1.26
N ASP A 158 21.44 -21.07 -2.53
CA ASP A 158 22.26 -20.34 -3.51
C ASP A 158 21.91 -18.84 -3.51
N VAL A 159 22.36 -18.16 -2.45
CA VAL A 159 22.15 -16.72 -2.23
C VAL A 159 23.46 -15.96 -2.27
N THR A 160 23.54 -14.97 -3.16
CA THR A 160 24.67 -14.03 -3.25
C THR A 160 24.25 -12.62 -2.80
N HIS A 161 24.88 -12.11 -1.74
CA HIS A 161 24.74 -10.71 -1.33
C HIS A 161 25.64 -9.82 -2.21
N VAL A 162 25.09 -8.73 -2.75
CA VAL A 162 25.83 -7.75 -3.55
C VAL A 162 25.78 -6.34 -2.93
N PRO A 163 26.88 -5.56 -3.01
CA PRO A 163 26.93 -4.22 -2.42
C PRO A 163 26.31 -3.12 -3.30
N SER A 164 26.07 -3.40 -4.58
CA SER A 164 25.41 -2.50 -5.53
C SER A 164 24.65 -3.28 -6.61
N VAL A 165 23.73 -2.60 -7.28
CA VAL A 165 23.04 -3.11 -8.48
C VAL A 165 23.15 -2.05 -9.57
N ASP A 166 24.07 -2.25 -10.49
CA ASP A 166 24.38 -1.30 -11.57
C ASP A 166 23.53 -1.61 -12.82
N GLY A 167 23.01 -2.84 -12.92
CA GLY A 167 22.16 -3.29 -14.02
C GLY A 167 21.80 -4.77 -13.89
N VAL A 168 20.99 -5.25 -14.83
CA VAL A 168 20.61 -6.65 -14.97
C VAL A 168 20.79 -7.09 -16.42
N GLU A 169 21.12 -8.35 -16.63
CA GLU A 169 21.12 -8.98 -17.95
C GLU A 169 19.88 -9.87 -18.08
N VAL A 170 19.24 -9.80 -19.24
CA VAL A 170 18.01 -10.51 -19.55
C VAL A 170 18.20 -11.29 -20.85
N GLU A 171 17.89 -12.58 -20.83
CA GLU A 171 17.87 -13.47 -21.99
C GLU A 171 16.52 -14.20 -22.03
N ASP A 172 15.90 -14.31 -23.21
CA ASP A 172 14.59 -14.97 -23.39
C ASP A 172 13.51 -14.54 -22.37
N ASP A 173 13.44 -13.23 -22.10
CA ASP A 173 12.53 -12.61 -21.12
C ASP A 173 12.73 -13.10 -19.67
N ARG A 174 13.95 -13.50 -19.30
CA ARG A 174 14.34 -13.91 -17.95
C ARG A 174 15.60 -13.21 -17.49
N LEU A 175 15.64 -12.77 -16.23
CA LEU A 175 16.87 -12.31 -15.61
C LEU A 175 17.85 -13.48 -15.52
N VAL A 176 19.08 -13.25 -15.99
CA VAL A 176 20.17 -14.26 -15.98
C VAL A 176 21.40 -13.81 -15.21
N ALA A 177 21.53 -12.51 -14.95
CA ALA A 177 22.58 -11.97 -14.11
C ALA A 177 22.24 -10.58 -13.55
N VAL A 178 22.89 -10.24 -12.44
CA VAL A 178 22.98 -8.90 -11.87
C VAL A 178 24.39 -8.36 -12.08
N ILE A 179 24.51 -7.10 -12.50
CA ILE A 179 25.78 -6.38 -12.59
C ILE A 179 26.01 -5.64 -11.28
N SER A 180 27.13 -5.92 -10.62
CA SER A 180 27.50 -5.31 -9.35
C SER A 180 28.99 -4.99 -9.31
N GLY A 181 29.34 -3.70 -9.22
CA GLY A 181 30.72 -3.22 -9.25
C GLY A 181 31.45 -3.61 -10.53
N GLY A 182 30.75 -3.63 -11.66
CA GLY A 182 31.27 -4.10 -12.96
C GLY A 182 31.48 -5.61 -13.08
N ARG A 183 31.09 -6.40 -12.07
CA ARG A 183 31.11 -7.86 -12.11
C ARG A 183 29.73 -8.41 -12.48
N ARG A 184 29.71 -9.39 -13.38
CA ARG A 184 28.54 -10.20 -13.69
C ARG A 184 28.32 -11.27 -12.61
N VAL A 185 27.16 -11.25 -11.96
CA VAL A 185 26.74 -12.23 -10.95
C VAL A 185 25.57 -13.04 -11.51
N PRO A 186 25.73 -14.35 -11.80
CA PRO A 186 24.62 -15.18 -12.27
C PRO A 186 23.45 -15.16 -11.28
N ALA A 187 22.24 -15.00 -11.78
CA ALA A 187 21.04 -14.85 -10.97
C ALA A 187 19.82 -15.29 -11.78
N ASP A 188 18.87 -15.94 -11.13
CA ASP A 188 17.54 -16.21 -11.68
C ASP A 188 16.51 -15.18 -11.17
N ALA A 189 16.77 -14.58 -10.00
CA ALA A 189 15.99 -13.47 -9.44
C ALA A 189 16.83 -12.55 -8.54
N LEU A 190 16.37 -11.31 -8.39
CA LEU A 190 16.97 -10.28 -7.53
C LEU A 190 15.97 -9.83 -6.45
N VAL A 191 16.35 -10.01 -5.20
CA VAL A 191 15.69 -9.37 -4.06
C VAL A 191 16.30 -8.00 -3.84
N TYR A 192 15.56 -6.95 -4.18
CA TYR A 192 16.04 -5.56 -4.17
C TYR A 192 15.32 -4.72 -3.11
N SER A 193 16.05 -4.26 -2.10
CA SER A 193 15.54 -3.32 -1.10
C SER A 193 15.49 -1.90 -1.66
N ALA A 194 14.40 -1.55 -2.35
CA ALA A 194 14.15 -0.19 -2.81
C ALA A 194 13.83 0.74 -1.61
N PRO A 195 14.29 2.01 -1.63
CA PRO A 195 13.71 3.04 -0.77
C PRO A 195 12.21 3.17 -1.03
N VAL A 196 11.46 3.56 -0.01
CA VAL A 196 10.01 3.72 -0.09
C VAL A 196 9.60 5.11 0.36
N LYS A 197 8.55 5.64 -0.27
CA LYS A 197 8.00 6.96 0.05
C LYS A 197 6.48 6.86 0.25
N PRO A 198 5.93 7.14 1.44
CA PRO A 198 4.48 7.20 1.64
C PRO A 198 3.86 8.32 0.80
N ARG A 199 2.60 8.12 0.37
CA ARG A 199 1.79 9.15 -0.30
C ARG A 199 0.98 9.92 0.74
N ASP A 200 1.66 10.73 1.54
CA ASP A 200 1.13 11.35 2.76
C ASP A 200 1.08 12.90 2.72
N GLU A 201 1.27 13.51 1.56
CA GLU A 201 1.37 14.97 1.41
C GLU A 201 0.18 15.73 2.03
N PHE A 202 -1.04 15.22 1.86
CA PHE A 202 -2.24 15.82 2.44
C PHE A 202 -2.39 15.55 3.93
N LEU A 203 -1.89 14.41 4.43
CA LEU A 203 -1.86 14.13 5.87
C LEU A 203 -0.93 15.13 6.57
N LEU A 204 0.26 15.35 6.00
CA LEU A 204 1.22 16.33 6.52
C LEU A 204 0.69 17.76 6.43
N ALA A 205 0.04 18.13 5.32
CA ALA A 205 -0.59 19.45 5.16
C ALA A 205 -1.71 19.71 6.20
N LEU A 206 -2.41 18.66 6.63
CA LEU A 206 -3.41 18.73 7.72
C LEU A 206 -2.79 18.76 9.12
N GLY A 207 -1.46 18.59 9.24
CA GLY A 207 -0.75 18.59 10.52
C GLY A 207 -0.66 17.22 11.19
N ALA A 208 -0.78 16.12 10.44
CA ALA A 208 -0.58 14.79 10.99
C ALA A 208 0.87 14.60 11.48
N GLU A 209 1.02 14.08 12.69
CA GLU A 209 2.32 13.74 13.26
C GLU A 209 2.90 12.50 12.59
N THR A 210 4.23 12.44 12.54
CA THR A 210 4.96 11.29 12.01
C THR A 210 5.70 10.52 13.10
N VAL A 211 6.20 9.35 12.72
CA VAL A 211 7.07 8.51 13.51
C VAL A 211 8.20 7.98 12.62
N GLU A 212 9.41 7.90 13.18
CA GLU A 212 10.55 7.28 12.49
C GLU A 212 10.37 5.76 12.50
N THR A 213 10.54 5.15 11.33
CA THR A 213 10.53 3.69 11.14
C THR A 213 11.83 3.27 10.47
N PRO A 214 12.18 1.97 10.46
CA PRO A 214 13.33 1.50 9.68
C PRO A 214 13.27 1.83 8.18
N ALA A 215 12.08 2.12 7.64
CA ALA A 215 11.88 2.49 6.24
C ALA A 215 11.74 4.01 6.02
N GLY A 216 12.01 4.83 7.03
CA GLY A 216 11.87 6.29 7.01
C GLY A 216 10.70 6.81 7.84
N GLN A 217 10.32 8.06 7.62
CA GLN A 217 9.20 8.70 8.33
C GLN A 217 7.86 8.31 7.75
N PHE A 218 6.92 7.89 8.61
CA PHE A 218 5.55 7.55 8.25
C PHE A 218 4.56 8.24 9.17
N VAL A 219 3.32 8.42 8.72
CA VAL A 219 2.25 9.02 9.52
C VAL A 219 1.96 8.15 10.74
N ARG A 220 1.98 8.77 11.93
CA ARG A 220 1.66 8.11 13.18
C ARG A 220 0.16 7.84 13.25
N THR A 221 -0.18 6.59 13.55
CA THR A 221 -1.55 6.21 13.91
C THR A 221 -1.55 5.37 15.18
N ASP A 222 -2.71 5.34 15.85
CA ASP A 222 -2.95 4.34 16.88
C ASP A 222 -3.38 2.99 16.29
N ASP A 223 -3.69 2.00 17.15
CA ASP A 223 -4.10 0.66 16.75
C ASP A 223 -5.48 0.60 16.04
N LYS A 224 -6.16 1.74 15.93
CA LYS A 224 -7.44 1.92 15.24
C LYS A 224 -7.31 2.84 14.02
N GLY A 225 -6.10 3.21 13.62
CA GLY A 225 -5.85 4.05 12.45
C GLY A 225 -6.17 5.54 12.65
N ARG A 226 -6.39 6.02 13.88
CA ARG A 226 -6.57 7.45 14.15
C ARG A 226 -5.23 8.17 14.03
N THR A 227 -5.19 9.29 13.33
CA THR A 227 -4.02 10.17 13.28
C THR A 227 -4.07 11.18 14.45
N SER A 228 -3.06 12.06 14.56
CA SER A 228 -3.09 13.19 15.50
C SER A 228 -4.12 14.27 15.13
N VAL A 229 -4.65 14.25 13.90
CA VAL A 229 -5.65 15.21 13.42
C VAL A 229 -7.05 14.66 13.68
N PRO A 230 -7.89 15.33 14.51
CA PRO A 230 -9.24 14.88 14.80
C PRO A 230 -10.07 14.66 13.54
N GLY A 231 -10.72 13.50 13.45
CA GLY A 231 -11.56 13.13 12.30
C GLY A 231 -10.81 12.65 11.06
N VAL A 232 -9.48 12.56 11.11
CA VAL A 232 -8.63 12.02 10.04
C VAL A 232 -8.01 10.69 10.48
N TYR A 233 -8.18 9.70 9.63
CA TYR A 233 -7.69 8.33 9.81
C TYR A 233 -6.74 7.96 8.68
N ALA A 234 -5.86 6.98 8.91
CA ALA A 234 -4.98 6.44 7.89
C ALA A 234 -4.78 4.92 8.07
N ALA A 235 -4.61 4.18 6.97
CA ALA A 235 -4.44 2.73 6.97
C ALA A 235 -3.65 2.22 5.77
N GLY A 236 -2.97 1.07 5.92
CA GLY A 236 -2.17 0.45 4.87
C GLY A 236 -0.78 1.08 4.76
N ASN A 237 -0.16 0.99 3.57
CA ASN A 237 1.24 1.38 3.42
C ASN A 237 1.55 2.87 3.60
N VAL A 238 0.55 3.74 3.74
CA VAL A 238 0.79 5.15 4.09
C VAL A 238 1.21 5.31 5.57
N THR A 239 0.92 4.33 6.42
CA THR A 239 1.32 4.32 7.84
C THR A 239 2.22 3.14 8.21
N ASP A 240 2.13 2.03 7.47
CA ASP A 240 2.87 0.80 7.76
C ASP A 240 3.60 0.26 6.50
N PRO A 241 4.92 0.49 6.37
CA PRO A 241 5.68 0.02 5.21
C PRO A 241 5.76 -1.50 5.09
N SER A 242 5.48 -2.23 6.19
CA SER A 242 5.54 -3.69 6.24
C SER A 242 4.20 -4.37 5.94
N ALA A 243 3.10 -3.60 5.88
CA ALA A 243 1.77 -4.16 5.66
C ALA A 243 1.65 -4.83 4.28
N ILE A 244 1.55 -6.17 4.29
CA ILE A 244 1.10 -6.95 3.14
C ILE A 244 -0.41 -6.78 2.92
N VAL A 245 -0.92 -7.24 1.77
CA VAL A 245 -2.31 -6.98 1.33
C VAL A 245 -3.37 -7.30 2.39
N ILE A 246 -3.26 -8.45 3.08
CA ILE A 246 -4.21 -8.85 4.12
C ILE A 246 -4.11 -7.98 5.39
N VAL A 247 -2.91 -7.52 5.74
CA VAL A 247 -2.68 -6.60 6.87
C VAL A 247 -3.27 -5.23 6.54
N ALA A 248 -3.03 -4.72 5.33
CA ALA A 248 -3.61 -3.46 4.88
C ALA A 248 -5.16 -3.51 4.90
N ALA A 249 -5.75 -4.62 4.42
CA ALA A 249 -7.20 -4.82 4.49
C ALA A 249 -7.71 -4.85 5.94
N ALA A 250 -6.99 -5.51 6.86
CA ALA A 250 -7.35 -5.56 8.27
C ALA A 250 -7.29 -4.17 8.93
N GLN A 251 -6.23 -3.39 8.68
CA GLN A 251 -6.08 -2.02 9.17
C GLN A 251 -7.22 -1.12 8.65
N GLY A 252 -7.61 -1.26 7.38
CA GLY A 252 -8.76 -0.57 6.81
C GLY A 252 -10.08 -0.88 7.55
N ALA A 253 -10.34 -2.16 7.83
CA ALA A 253 -11.51 -2.57 8.59
C ALA A 253 -11.49 -2.04 10.04
N GLN A 254 -10.33 -2.04 10.70
CA GLN A 254 -10.17 -1.47 12.04
C GLN A 254 -10.48 0.03 12.04
N ALA A 255 -9.94 0.78 11.07
CA ALA A 255 -10.22 2.21 10.91
C ALA A 255 -11.71 2.47 10.64
N ALA A 256 -12.36 1.68 9.77
CA ALA A 256 -13.80 1.79 9.51
C ALA A 256 -14.66 1.61 10.77
N GLY A 257 -14.33 0.61 11.60
CA GLY A 257 -15.01 0.41 12.88
C GLY A 257 -14.91 1.62 13.80
N MET A 258 -13.72 2.21 13.89
CA MET A 258 -13.48 3.40 14.72
C MET A 258 -14.15 4.65 14.15
N ILE A 259 -14.06 4.89 12.84
CA ILE A 259 -14.78 5.97 12.14
C ILE A 259 -16.29 5.89 12.43
N ASN A 260 -16.87 4.69 12.40
CA ASN A 260 -18.29 4.52 12.68
C ASN A 260 -18.67 4.88 14.13
N VAL A 261 -17.84 4.51 15.11
CA VAL A 261 -18.05 4.88 16.52
C VAL A 261 -17.88 6.39 16.73
N ASP A 262 -16.88 6.99 16.08
CA ASP A 262 -16.62 8.43 16.11
C ASP A 262 -17.79 9.24 15.53
N LEU A 263 -18.36 8.81 14.40
CA LEU A 263 -19.55 9.42 13.81
C LEU A 263 -20.81 9.36 14.72
N LEU A 264 -20.83 8.49 15.72
CA LEU A 264 -21.92 8.42 16.71
C LEU A 264 -21.69 9.33 17.92
N GLY A 265 -20.55 10.02 18.00
CA GLY A 265 -20.18 10.84 19.17
C GLY A 265 -19.92 10.01 20.43
N LEU A 266 -19.62 8.72 20.27
CA LEU A 266 -19.37 7.79 21.38
C LEU A 266 -17.91 7.81 21.86
N MET A 267 -17.08 8.65 21.26
CA MET A 267 -15.72 8.86 21.73
C MET A 267 -15.75 9.74 23.00
N PRO A 268 -15.02 9.37 24.06
CA PRO A 268 -14.79 10.29 25.15
C PRO A 268 -14.11 11.55 24.59
N ALA A 269 -14.52 12.73 25.05
CA ALA A 269 -13.74 13.94 24.83
C ALA A 269 -12.36 13.70 25.47
N GLY A 270 -11.33 13.62 24.62
CA GLY A 270 -9.93 13.49 25.04
C GLY A 270 -9.45 14.74 25.78
#